data_AF-A0A948FIF7-F1
#
_entry.id   AF-A0A948FIF7-F1
#
_cell.length_a   1.000
_cell.length_b   1.000
_cell.length_c   1.000
_cell.angle_alpha   90.00
_cell.angle_beta   90.00
_cell.angle_gamma   90.00
#
_symmetry.space_group_name_H-M   'P 1'
#
loop_
_entity.id
_entity.type
_entity.pdbx_description
1 polymer ?
#
loop_
_entity_poly.entity_id
_entity_poly.type
_entity_poly.pdbx_seq_one_letter_code
_entity_poly.pdbx_strand_id
1 'polypeptide(L)'
;MLRTCLFCSAFILFIHVIVPGTCVAGWREDFQKACGNTQAAEKMSMNELDEVIAECDKIEEVIKDSTDSDKKLYLFRVKKCRNFYLFMKETRK
;
A
#
# COMPACT_ATOMS: atom_id res chain seq x y z
N MET A 1 25.17 6.01 38.58
CA MET A 1 26.14 7.03 38.08
C MET A 1 25.95 7.09 36.58
N LEU A 2 25.72 8.19 35.87
CA LEU A 2 25.61 9.63 36.09
C LEU A 2 25.36 10.11 34.64
N ARG A 3 24.25 10.70 34.18
CA ARG A 3 23.71 12.04 34.49
C ARG A 3 22.55 12.25 33.48
N THR A 4 21.36 12.55 33.96
CA THR A 4 20.41 13.43 33.26
C THR A 4 21.03 14.83 33.13
N CYS A 5 20.39 15.70 32.33
CA CYS A 5 20.55 17.16 32.26
C CYS A 5 21.61 17.66 31.26
N LEU A 6 21.36 18.68 30.43
CA LEU A 6 20.34 19.73 30.46
C LEU A 6 20.18 20.31 29.05
N PHE A 7 18.93 20.62 28.71
CA PHE A 7 18.44 21.75 27.92
C PHE A 7 19.47 22.77 27.43
N CYS A 8 19.40 23.10 26.13
CA CYS A 8 19.26 24.48 25.67
C CYS A 8 19.18 24.49 24.15
N SER A 9 17.97 24.59 23.62
CA SER A 9 17.59 25.71 22.75
C SER A 9 16.38 25.29 21.94
N ALA A 10 15.38 26.16 21.94
CA ALA A 10 14.30 26.11 21.00
C ALA A 10 14.83 26.04 19.55
N PHE A 11 13.95 25.57 18.68
CA PHE A 11 13.93 25.81 17.24
C PHE A 11 14.59 24.75 16.33
N ILE A 12 13.72 24.23 15.44
CA ILE A 12 13.99 23.71 14.09
C ILE A 12 14.23 22.20 13.91
N LEU A 13 13.20 21.59 13.30
CA LEU A 13 13.24 20.52 12.28
C LEU A 13 14.29 19.42 12.45
N PHE A 14 13.83 18.23 12.83
CA PHE A 14 13.83 17.10 11.90
C PHE A 14 13.08 15.96 12.58
N ILE A 15 11.82 15.80 12.20
CA ILE A 15 11.08 14.57 12.42
C ILE A 15 11.82 13.49 11.60
N HIS A 16 12.83 12.84 12.20
CA HIS A 16 13.23 11.52 11.76
C HIS A 16 12.15 10.57 12.28
N VAL A 17 11.09 10.41 11.49
CA VAL A 17 10.20 9.25 11.61
C VAL A 17 11.10 8.03 11.43
N ILE A 18 11.47 7.41 12.55
CA ILE A 18 12.03 6.07 12.57
C ILE A 18 10.87 5.15 12.18
N VAL A 19 10.77 4.81 10.90
CA VAL A 19 9.86 3.76 10.43
C VAL A 19 10.51 2.43 10.83
N PRO A 20 9.92 1.66 11.76
CA PRO A 20 10.40 0.31 12.00
C PRO A 20 9.97 -0.54 10.80
N GLY A 21 10.96 -1.04 10.05
CA GLY A 21 10.75 -2.05 9.01
C GLY A 21 10.27 -3.34 9.65
N THR A 22 8.96 -3.50 9.79
CA THR A 22 8.35 -4.79 10.10
C THR A 22 8.60 -5.71 8.92
N CYS A 23 8.85 -6.99 9.18
CA CYS A 23 8.84 -8.03 8.17
C CYS A 23 7.42 -8.15 7.58
N VAL A 24 7.14 -7.26 6.63
CA VAL A 24 5.87 -7.23 5.90
C VAL A 24 5.77 -8.55 5.16
N ALA A 25 4.76 -9.36 5.50
CA ALA A 25 4.43 -10.55 4.71
C ALA A 25 4.33 -10.13 3.23
N GLY A 26 5.00 -10.82 2.29
CA GLY A 26 5.22 -10.34 0.92
C GLY A 26 3.96 -9.77 0.24
N TRP A 27 2.81 -10.42 0.43
CA TRP A 27 1.52 -9.97 -0.11
C TRP A 27 1.07 -8.57 0.37
N ARG A 28 1.49 -8.12 1.56
CA ARG A 28 1.21 -6.77 2.06
C ARG A 28 2.08 -5.72 1.38
N GLU A 29 3.30 -6.05 1.00
CA GLU A 29 4.16 -5.16 0.20
C GLU A 29 3.59 -5.01 -1.20
N ASP A 30 3.20 -6.13 -1.82
CA ASP A 30 2.50 -6.16 -3.12
C ASP A 30 1.20 -5.35 -3.05
N PHE A 31 0.43 -5.50 -1.96
CA PHE A 31 -0.75 -4.68 -1.71
C PHE A 31 -0.43 -3.19 -1.67
N GLN A 32 0.62 -2.76 -0.97
CA GLN A 32 0.98 -1.34 -0.91
C GLN A 32 1.40 -0.81 -2.27
N LYS A 33 2.13 -1.59 -3.07
CA LYS A 33 2.51 -1.23 -4.44
C LYS A 33 1.28 -1.06 -5.33
N ALA A 34 0.38 -2.05 -5.34
CA ALA A 34 -0.78 -2.05 -6.24
C ALA A 34 -1.91 -1.12 -5.78
N CYS A 35 -2.22 -1.11 -4.48
CA CYS A 35 -3.39 -0.43 -3.91
C CYS A 35 -3.06 0.85 -3.13
N GLY A 36 -1.79 1.13 -2.84
CA GLY A 36 -1.37 2.29 -2.04
C GLY A 36 -1.45 3.62 -2.78
N ASN A 37 -1.46 3.60 -4.12
CA ASN A 37 -1.39 4.81 -4.96
C ASN A 37 -2.55 4.91 -5.98
N THR A 38 -3.77 4.56 -5.58
CA THR A 38 -4.95 4.67 -6.44
C THR A 38 -5.21 6.09 -6.96
N GLN A 39 -4.76 7.11 -6.23
CA GLN A 39 -4.88 8.52 -6.64
C GLN A 39 -4.13 8.83 -7.94
N ALA A 40 -3.09 8.05 -8.28
CA ALA A 40 -2.34 8.22 -9.52
C ALA A 40 -2.98 7.52 -10.72
N ALA A 41 -4.08 6.76 -10.53
CA ALA A 41 -4.70 5.97 -11.60
C ALA A 41 -5.08 6.81 -12.82
N GLU A 42 -5.54 8.06 -12.60
CA GLU A 42 -5.88 9.00 -13.66
C GLU A 42 -4.72 9.31 -14.62
N LYS A 43 -3.48 9.17 -14.17
CA LYS A 43 -2.26 9.48 -14.92
C LYS A 43 -1.54 8.25 -15.46
N MET A 44 -1.94 7.05 -15.04
CA MET A 44 -1.37 5.80 -15.54
C MET A 44 -1.70 5.61 -17.03
N SER A 45 -0.77 5.05 -17.79
CA SER A 45 -1.00 4.52 -19.13
C SER A 45 -1.87 3.26 -19.10
N MET A 46 -2.34 2.83 -20.27
CA MET A 46 -3.14 1.60 -20.40
C MET A 46 -2.35 0.35 -19.98
N ASN A 47 -1.03 0.33 -20.24
CA ASN A 47 -0.17 -0.78 -19.85
C ASN A 47 0.04 -0.82 -18.33
N GLU A 48 0.29 0.33 -17.69
CA GLU A 48 0.42 0.42 -16.23
C GLU A 48 -0.88 0.01 -15.52
N LEU A 49 -2.04 0.38 -16.08
CA LEU A 49 -3.33 -0.11 -15.58
C LEU A 49 -3.44 -1.64 -15.67
N ASP A 50 -2.97 -2.25 -16.77
CA ASP A 50 -2.98 -3.71 -16.93
C ASP A 50 -2.03 -4.42 -15.97
N GLU A 51 -0.84 -3.86 -15.77
CA GLU A 51 0.14 -4.37 -14.81
C GLU A 51 -0.42 -4.36 -13.39
N VAL A 52 -1.01 -3.24 -12.95
CA VAL A 52 -1.54 -3.14 -11.58
C VAL A 52 -2.80 -3.99 -11.38
N ILE A 53 -3.64 -4.19 -12.42
CA ILE A 53 -4.76 -5.13 -12.36
C ILE A 53 -4.24 -6.57 -12.17
N ALA A 54 -3.21 -6.96 -12.91
CA ALA A 54 -2.61 -8.29 -12.77
C ALA A 54 -1.94 -8.50 -11.40
N GLU A 55 -1.36 -7.44 -10.81
CA GLU A 55 -0.86 -7.48 -9.43
C GLU A 55 -1.98 -7.67 -8.42
N CYS A 56 -3.10 -6.95 -8.56
CA CYS A 56 -4.29 -7.17 -7.74
C CYS A 56 -4.78 -8.63 -7.83
N ASP A 57 -4.82 -9.21 -9.03
CA ASP A 57 -5.23 -10.62 -9.24
C ASP A 57 -4.30 -11.60 -8.50
N LYS A 58 -2.98 -11.40 -8.58
CA LYS A 58 -2.00 -12.22 -7.86
C LYS A 58 -2.21 -12.15 -6.35
N ILE A 59 -2.44 -10.95 -5.81
CA ILE A 59 -2.65 -10.75 -4.37
C ILE A 59 -3.95 -11.43 -3.93
N GLU A 60 -5.03 -11.26 -4.69
CA GLU A 60 -6.32 -11.92 -4.43
C GLU A 60 -6.14 -13.44 -4.33
N GLU A 61 -5.45 -14.06 -5.28
CA GLU A 61 -5.18 -15.50 -5.27
C GLU A 61 -4.39 -15.97 -4.03
N VAL A 62 -3.47 -15.15 -3.51
CA VAL A 62 -2.67 -15.48 -2.32
C VAL A 62 -3.49 -15.41 -1.02
N ILE A 63 -4.49 -14.53 -0.95
CA ILE A 63 -5.21 -14.26 0.31
C ILE A 63 -6.67 -14.72 0.33
N LYS A 64 -7.25 -15.15 -0.80
CA LYS A 64 -8.68 -15.50 -0.94
C LYS A 64 -9.16 -16.62 -0.02
N ASP A 65 -8.34 -17.63 0.22
CA ASP A 65 -8.72 -18.82 1.00
C ASP A 65 -8.37 -18.70 2.50
N SER A 66 -7.92 -17.53 2.93
CA SER A 66 -7.52 -17.35 4.32
C SER A 66 -8.70 -17.13 5.25
N THR A 67 -8.71 -17.82 6.38
CA THR A 67 -9.67 -17.63 7.46
C THR A 67 -9.35 -16.43 8.35
N ASP A 68 -8.13 -15.89 8.23
CA ASP A 68 -7.62 -14.73 8.95
C ASP A 68 -8.42 -13.45 8.64
N SER A 69 -8.85 -12.75 9.69
CA SER A 69 -9.68 -11.56 9.58
C SER A 69 -8.99 -10.38 8.89
N ASP A 70 -7.69 -10.22 9.09
CA ASP A 70 -6.92 -9.18 8.40
C ASP A 70 -6.93 -9.47 6.89
N LYS A 71 -6.58 -10.68 6.49
CA LYS A 71 -6.56 -11.06 5.07
C LYS A 71 -7.93 -10.89 4.40
N LYS A 72 -9.04 -11.16 5.10
CA LYS A 72 -10.39 -10.87 4.59
C LYS A 72 -10.62 -9.38 4.32
N LEU A 73 -10.16 -8.50 5.22
CA LEU A 73 -10.23 -7.06 5.02
C LEU A 73 -9.38 -6.63 3.81
N TYR A 74 -8.16 -7.15 3.67
CA TYR A 74 -7.30 -6.83 2.54
C TYR A 74 -7.86 -7.39 1.22
N LEU A 75 -8.45 -8.57 1.21
CA LEU A 75 -9.15 -9.15 0.06
C LEU A 75 -10.26 -8.21 -0.43
N PHE A 76 -11.09 -7.71 0.49
CA PHE A 76 -12.12 -6.73 0.15
C PHE A 76 -11.53 -5.47 -0.50
N ARG A 77 -10.43 -4.94 0.06
CA ARG A 77 -9.76 -3.75 -0.47
C ARG A 77 -9.14 -3.98 -1.85
N VAL A 78 -8.47 -5.11 -2.07
CA VAL A 78 -7.88 -5.48 -3.37
C VAL A 78 -8.95 -5.54 -4.44
N LYS A 79 -10.09 -6.19 -4.16
CA LYS A 79 -11.21 -6.27 -5.11
C LYS A 79 -11.73 -4.89 -5.53
N LYS A 80 -11.84 -3.96 -4.59
CA LYS A 80 -12.26 -2.58 -4.89
C LYS A 80 -11.21 -1.84 -5.72
N CYS A 81 -9.94 -1.99 -5.40
CA CYS A 81 -8.83 -1.39 -6.14
C CYS A 81 -8.79 -1.89 -7.59
N ARG A 82 -8.86 -3.21 -7.78
CA ARG A 82 -8.92 -3.88 -9.07
C ARG A 82 -10.06 -3.35 -9.94
N ASN A 83 -11.27 -3.29 -9.37
CA ASN A 83 -12.45 -2.81 -10.08
C ASN A 83 -12.33 -1.33 -10.46
N PHE A 84 -11.68 -0.53 -9.61
CA PHE A 84 -11.40 0.87 -9.93
C PHE A 84 -10.45 0.99 -11.13
N TYR A 85 -9.34 0.23 -11.16
CA TYR A 85 -8.43 0.25 -12.31
C TYR A 85 -9.10 -0.26 -13.60
N LEU A 86 -9.94 -1.29 -13.51
CA LEU A 86 -10.76 -1.75 -14.65
C LEU A 86 -11.68 -0.64 -15.17
N PHE A 87 -12.37 0.06 -14.28
CA PHE A 87 -13.20 1.20 -14.65
C PHE A 87 -12.37 2.32 -15.32
N MET A 88 -11.21 2.66 -14.77
CA MET A 88 -10.30 3.64 -15.38
C MET A 88 -9.83 3.20 -16.77
N LYS A 89 -9.60 1.90 -16.96
CA LYS A 89 -9.26 1.33 -18.27
C LYS A 89 -10.43 1.41 -19.25
N GLU A 90 -11.63 1.02 -18.81
CA GLU A 90 -12.85 0.99 -19.64
C GLU A 90 -13.25 2.38 -20.11
N THR A 91 -13.14 3.39 -19.25
CA THR A 91 -13.48 4.79 -19.58
C THR A 91 -12.53 5.45 -20.59
N ARG A 92 -11.37 4.83 -20.87
CA ARG A 92 -10.37 5.34 -21.83
C ARG A 92 -10.28 4.54 -23.12
N LYS A 93 -10.97 3.41 -23.20
CA LYS A 93 -11.12 2.64 -24.43
C LYS A 93 -12.11 3.33 -25.36
#